data_AF-A0A150TAZ7-F1
#
_entry.id   AF-A0A150TAZ7-F1
#
_cell.length_a   1.000
_cell.length_b   1.000
_cell.length_c   1.000
_cell.angle_alpha   90.00
_cell.angle_beta   90.00
_cell.angle_gamma   90.00
#
_symmetry.space_group_name_H-M   'P 1'
#
loop_
_entity.id
_entity.type
_entity.pdbx_description
1 polymer ?
#
loop_
_entity_poly.entity_id
_entity_poly.type
_entity_poly.pdbx_seq_one_letter_code
_entity_poly.pdbx_strand_id
1 'polypeptide(L)'
;MRLSRSTWLLGAAALSASAWGLSCEDQLIQTATRLPEGAGLGGSSPTLTDLACEGDPPENELPPGAAFGEGEALASSPLVGTSYGALEGPGLSITARDTFRVYVNGDLVAASESARTPLFVPLSLLPGENVIAVSVHAATGTPAALLHLDELERSHGSGSNWKLSTAPEGGWTAPGYDDSGWTAARELGSAGDLPGCDPEARFPSNTTARWIGPAPGTRGPIALRRVIRVEPIGFGEGTTGGAGATPVLVSDWADLERLAASDEPAVLLLAEGIHDFRRKGSEIQDIEVCPRTCSEEPEKVLYQVLTGDSTCASPPVGTTRDDRILRFGSNKTLVGLGRGAALPGVSMDLDGSQNIILRNLALYDLNASLLEAGDAFTLTQPSRVWIDHATVTWISDAFADILAGTSAVTFSYVHFDGSTDAECGGRERWAATMTDAEVTMHHCRFDEVSTRAPLAVGSRARVHLFNNVFSNVSDWAVGSSCEGQVLLEASVFENVEAATRRSDCSDSTGLGLLLAVPGSNLYRDGSGVHLGGGGEEPADDVFTPPYAYAPERASDALPQVISRSGAGGPWALPLARE
;
A
#
# COMPACT_ATOMS: atom_id res chain seq x y z
N MET A 1 -16.97 -44.57 -22.29
CA MET A 1 -17.97 -45.60 -22.65
C MET A 1 -17.77 -46.85 -21.78
N ARG A 2 -18.43 -46.89 -20.60
CA ARG A 2 -18.94 -48.09 -19.88
C ARG A 2 -19.40 -47.63 -18.49
N LEU A 3 -20.72 -47.63 -18.33
CA LEU A 3 -21.46 -47.40 -17.09
C LEU A 3 -21.44 -48.66 -16.23
N SER A 4 -21.50 -48.50 -14.91
CA SER A 4 -22.23 -49.41 -14.03
C SER A 4 -22.74 -48.66 -12.81
N ARG A 5 -24.07 -48.72 -12.63
CA ARG A 5 -24.86 -48.19 -11.52
C ARG A 5 -25.01 -49.28 -10.45
N SER A 6 -25.08 -48.91 -9.17
CA SER A 6 -26.11 -49.47 -8.26
C SER A 6 -26.31 -48.60 -7.03
N THR A 7 -27.52 -48.68 -6.53
CA THR A 7 -28.29 -47.77 -5.69
C THR A 7 -28.53 -48.34 -4.29
N TRP A 8 -28.54 -47.44 -3.28
CA TRP A 8 -29.33 -47.37 -2.03
C TRP A 8 -29.54 -48.61 -1.14
N LEU A 9 -29.32 -48.44 0.18
CA LEU A 9 -30.37 -48.56 1.22
C LEU A 9 -29.86 -48.20 2.63
N LEU A 10 -30.67 -47.40 3.32
CA LEU A 10 -30.63 -47.10 4.76
C LEU A 10 -31.03 -48.31 5.61
N GLY A 11 -30.50 -48.40 6.84
CA GLY A 11 -31.01 -49.27 7.90
C GLY A 11 -30.25 -49.09 9.23
N ALA A 12 -30.95 -48.58 10.24
CA ALA A 12 -30.45 -48.15 11.54
C ALA A 12 -30.40 -49.26 12.62
N ALA A 13 -29.49 -49.12 13.60
CA ALA A 13 -29.59 -49.50 15.03
C ALA A 13 -28.32 -48.97 15.75
N ALA A 14 -28.31 -47.90 16.56
CA ALA A 14 -28.88 -47.66 17.91
C ALA A 14 -28.03 -48.17 19.11
N LEU A 15 -27.69 -47.21 20.00
CA LEU A 15 -27.22 -47.26 21.41
C LEU A 15 -25.70 -47.45 21.62
N SER A 16 -24.94 -46.64 22.38
CA SER A 16 -25.19 -45.75 23.54
C SER A 16 -24.02 -44.73 23.62
N ALA A 17 -24.18 -43.41 23.78
CA ALA A 17 -24.66 -42.58 24.90
C ALA A 17 -23.67 -42.42 26.08
N SER A 18 -22.81 -41.40 26.01
CA SER A 18 -22.36 -40.54 27.12
C SER A 18 -21.26 -39.57 26.63
N ALA A 19 -21.27 -38.25 26.79
CA ALA A 19 -22.26 -37.37 27.40
C ALA A 19 -21.89 -35.87 27.13
N TRP A 20 -22.93 -35.01 27.02
CA TRP A 20 -23.00 -33.52 27.07
C TRP A 20 -22.31 -32.73 25.94
N GLY A 21 -22.97 -32.06 24.98
CA GLY A 21 -24.20 -31.22 25.02
C GLY A 21 -23.76 -29.74 25.11
N LEU A 22 -24.03 -28.82 24.18
CA LEU A 22 -25.32 -28.43 23.59
C LEU A 22 -25.12 -27.58 22.32
N SER A 23 -26.10 -27.65 21.42
CA SER A 23 -26.33 -26.78 20.28
C SER A 23 -27.47 -25.79 20.54
N CYS A 24 -27.55 -24.82 19.63
CA CYS A 24 -28.71 -24.05 19.15
C CYS A 24 -29.11 -22.72 19.81
N GLU A 25 -29.51 -21.86 18.87
CA GLU A 25 -30.06 -20.51 18.91
C GLU A 25 -31.29 -20.31 19.82
N ASP A 26 -31.62 -19.02 19.94
CA ASP A 26 -32.81 -18.39 20.50
C ASP A 26 -32.92 -18.30 22.04
N GLN A 27 -32.74 -17.09 22.56
CA GLN A 27 -33.87 -16.24 23.00
C GLN A 27 -33.37 -14.89 23.54
N LEU A 28 -33.88 -13.82 22.92
CA LEU A 28 -34.00 -12.47 23.46
C LEU A 28 -34.66 -12.49 24.85
N ILE A 29 -33.99 -12.01 25.89
CA ILE A 29 -34.66 -11.47 27.09
C ILE A 29 -33.99 -10.17 27.54
N GLN A 30 -34.79 -9.11 27.44
CA GLN A 30 -34.58 -7.78 27.99
C GLN A 30 -34.30 -7.83 29.50
N THR A 31 -33.29 -7.10 29.96
CA THR A 31 -33.20 -6.71 31.38
C THR A 31 -33.36 -5.21 31.49
N ALA A 32 -34.60 -4.76 31.63
CA ALA A 32 -34.93 -3.40 32.03
C ALA A 32 -34.66 -3.25 33.55
N THR A 33 -33.60 -2.52 33.90
CA THR A 33 -33.41 -2.05 35.27
C THR A 33 -34.25 -0.80 35.49
N ARG A 34 -35.28 -0.90 36.35
CA ARG A 34 -36.08 0.25 36.82
C ARG A 34 -35.17 1.20 37.62
N LEU A 35 -35.02 2.43 37.14
CA LEU A 35 -34.56 3.56 37.96
C LEU A 35 -35.77 4.20 38.68
N PRO A 36 -35.59 4.71 39.92
CA PRO A 36 -36.67 5.28 40.72
C PRO A 36 -37.13 6.63 40.17
N GLU A 37 -38.45 6.83 40.14
CA GLU A 37 -39.11 8.09 39.78
C GLU A 37 -38.82 9.19 40.82
N GLY A 38 -38.50 10.39 40.33
CA GLY A 38 -38.72 11.64 41.08
C GLY A 38 -37.49 12.52 41.34
N ALA A 39 -36.99 13.19 40.31
CA ALA A 39 -36.44 14.55 40.40
C ALA A 39 -36.33 15.14 38.99
N GLY A 40 -37.29 15.98 38.60
CA GLY A 40 -37.23 16.71 37.34
C GLY A 40 -36.35 17.95 37.46
N LEU A 41 -35.37 18.10 36.56
CA LEU A 41 -34.95 19.39 35.99
C LEU A 41 -34.42 19.14 34.56
N GLY A 42 -34.94 19.95 33.63
CA GLY A 42 -34.91 19.81 32.17
C GLY A 42 -33.57 19.53 31.49
N GLY A 43 -33.65 18.65 30.50
CA GLY A 43 -32.63 18.35 29.50
C GLY A 43 -33.00 17.04 28.82
N SER A 44 -33.93 17.05 27.88
CA SER A 44 -34.17 15.88 27.03
C SER A 44 -32.87 15.58 26.29
N SER A 45 -32.30 14.39 26.52
CA SER A 45 -31.31 13.85 25.58
C SER A 45 -31.93 13.95 24.18
N PRO A 46 -31.26 14.57 23.22
CA PRO A 46 -31.80 14.71 21.88
C PRO A 46 -32.15 13.32 21.36
N THR A 47 -33.42 13.12 21.02
CA THR A 47 -33.89 11.86 20.44
C THR A 47 -33.42 11.81 18.99
N LEU A 48 -33.18 10.62 18.44
CA LEU A 48 -32.75 10.41 17.04
C LEU A 48 -33.61 11.18 16.00
N THR A 49 -34.84 11.56 16.36
CA THR A 49 -35.73 12.44 15.59
C THR A 49 -35.17 13.85 15.34
N ASP A 50 -34.37 14.42 16.23
CA ASP A 50 -33.75 15.76 16.03
C ASP A 50 -32.61 15.71 14.97
N LEU A 51 -32.15 14.49 14.65
CA LEU A 51 -31.11 14.19 13.66
C LEU A 51 -31.69 13.65 12.35
N ALA A 52 -33.00 13.41 12.28
CA ALA A 52 -33.65 12.97 11.05
C ALA A 52 -33.52 14.05 9.96
N CYS A 53 -33.28 13.61 8.74
CA CYS A 53 -33.17 14.48 7.58
C CYS A 53 -34.55 14.68 6.95
N GLU A 54 -35.42 15.33 7.71
CA GLU A 54 -36.78 15.69 7.29
C GLU A 54 -36.82 17.08 6.64
N GLY A 55 -37.62 17.23 5.58
CA GLY A 55 -37.80 18.49 4.85
C GLY A 55 -37.14 18.51 3.46
N ASP A 56 -37.55 19.50 2.66
CA ASP A 56 -36.93 19.78 1.36
C ASP A 56 -35.48 20.23 1.58
N PRO A 57 -34.54 19.79 0.72
CA PRO A 57 -33.15 20.21 0.82
C PRO A 57 -33.07 21.73 0.63
N PRO A 58 -32.23 22.47 1.38
CA PRO A 58 -32.07 23.89 1.14
C PRO A 58 -31.57 24.10 -0.31
N GLU A 59 -32.24 24.97 -1.05
CA GLU A 59 -31.77 25.36 -2.38
C GLU A 59 -30.55 26.28 -2.25
N ASN A 60 -29.42 25.88 -2.83
CA ASN A 60 -28.29 26.75 -3.20
C ASN A 60 -27.61 27.56 -2.08
N GLU A 61 -27.49 27.02 -0.85
CA GLU A 61 -26.71 27.66 0.21
C GLU A 61 -25.55 26.77 0.67
N LEU A 62 -24.40 26.90 0.01
CA LEU A 62 -23.12 26.40 0.55
C LEU A 62 -22.85 27.01 1.94
N PRO A 63 -21.98 26.38 2.78
CA PRO A 63 -21.72 26.88 4.13
C PRO A 63 -21.41 28.38 4.18
N PRO A 64 -22.16 29.20 4.93
CA PRO A 64 -21.98 30.65 4.93
C PRO A 64 -20.80 31.09 5.82
N GLY A 65 -20.25 32.26 5.53
CA GLY A 65 -19.15 32.90 6.25
C GLY A 65 -17.78 32.61 5.66
N ALA A 66 -16.95 33.66 5.56
CA ALA A 66 -15.58 33.55 5.04
C ALA A 66 -14.71 32.55 5.82
N ALA A 67 -14.92 32.41 7.13
CA ALA A 67 -14.23 31.41 7.96
C ALA A 67 -14.53 29.95 7.53
N PHE A 68 -15.63 29.74 6.80
CA PHE A 68 -16.14 28.46 6.31
C PHE A 68 -16.03 28.31 4.78
N GLY A 69 -15.24 29.21 4.14
CA GLY A 69 -14.93 29.15 2.72
C GLY A 69 -15.89 29.89 1.79
N GLU A 70 -16.76 30.76 2.32
CA GLU A 70 -17.61 31.58 1.47
C GLU A 70 -16.77 32.50 0.57
N GLY A 71 -16.99 32.43 -0.75
CA GLY A 71 -16.28 33.22 -1.75
C GLY A 71 -15.02 32.54 -2.32
N GLU A 72 -14.64 31.37 -1.81
CA GLU A 72 -13.52 30.59 -2.37
C GLU A 72 -13.93 29.87 -3.65
N ALA A 73 -12.97 29.73 -4.58
CA ALA A 73 -13.13 28.99 -5.82
C ALA A 73 -12.54 27.58 -5.70
N LEU A 74 -13.10 26.63 -6.44
CA LEU A 74 -12.51 25.29 -6.57
C LEU A 74 -11.08 25.40 -7.13
N ALA A 75 -10.14 24.76 -6.45
CA ALA A 75 -8.75 24.68 -6.85
C ALA A 75 -8.53 23.56 -7.87
N SER A 76 -7.59 23.77 -8.79
CA SER A 76 -7.06 22.71 -9.64
C SER A 76 -5.94 21.97 -8.89
N SER A 77 -6.32 21.05 -8.00
CA SER A 77 -5.35 20.26 -7.25
C SER A 77 -4.88 19.05 -8.08
N PRO A 78 -3.56 18.81 -8.23
CA PRO A 78 -3.07 17.63 -8.93
C PRO A 78 -3.36 16.31 -8.20
N LEU A 79 -3.78 16.37 -6.93
CA LEU A 79 -4.11 15.19 -6.13
C LEU A 79 -5.50 14.63 -6.44
N VAL A 80 -6.34 15.40 -7.15
CA VAL A 80 -7.71 15.04 -7.49
C VAL A 80 -7.75 14.51 -8.91
N GLY A 81 -8.12 13.23 -9.06
CA GLY A 81 -8.24 12.56 -10.35
C GLY A 81 -9.62 12.75 -11.00
N THR A 82 -9.73 12.35 -12.27
CA THR A 82 -11.00 12.32 -13.02
C THR A 82 -11.20 11.01 -13.80
N SER A 83 -10.32 10.03 -13.61
CA SER A 83 -10.26 8.80 -14.42
C SER A 83 -11.14 7.66 -13.92
N TYR A 84 -11.77 7.81 -12.74
CA TYR A 84 -12.66 6.80 -12.15
C TYR A 84 -13.71 7.44 -11.23
N GLY A 85 -14.80 6.70 -11.01
CA GLY A 85 -15.90 7.05 -10.12
C GLY A 85 -15.82 6.42 -8.73
N ALA A 86 -16.90 6.55 -7.97
CA ALA A 86 -16.99 5.99 -6.62
C ALA A 86 -16.75 4.48 -6.63
N LEU A 87 -16.02 3.98 -5.63
CA LEU A 87 -15.69 2.55 -5.43
C LEU A 87 -14.77 1.94 -6.49
N GLU A 88 -14.31 2.71 -7.48
CA GLU A 88 -13.45 2.24 -8.57
C GLU A 88 -11.95 2.55 -8.34
N GLY A 89 -11.61 3.24 -7.25
CA GLY A 89 -10.24 3.67 -6.92
C GLY A 89 -10.15 4.35 -5.55
N PRO A 90 -8.95 4.75 -5.12
CA PRO A 90 -8.78 5.50 -3.87
C PRO A 90 -9.50 6.86 -3.94
N GLY A 91 -10.10 7.29 -2.84
CA GLY A 91 -10.87 8.52 -2.88
C GLY A 91 -11.76 8.76 -1.67
N LEU A 92 -12.26 9.98 -1.57
CA LEU A 92 -13.14 10.41 -0.51
C LEU A 92 -14.60 10.29 -0.96
N SER A 93 -15.34 9.39 -0.31
CA SER A 93 -16.80 9.40 -0.32
C SER A 93 -17.29 10.27 0.83
N ILE A 94 -18.15 11.23 0.53
CA ILE A 94 -18.71 12.14 1.53
C ILE A 94 -20.18 12.41 1.26
N THR A 95 -20.96 12.44 2.32
CA THR A 95 -22.28 13.05 2.33
C THR A 95 -22.42 13.91 3.58
N ALA A 96 -23.33 14.87 3.53
CA ALA A 96 -23.70 15.66 4.67
C ALA A 96 -25.21 15.79 4.74
N ARG A 97 -25.69 16.30 5.88
CA ARG A 97 -27.11 16.59 6.08
C ARG A 97 -27.63 17.50 4.96
N ASP A 98 -27.01 18.68 4.81
CA ASP A 98 -27.33 19.60 3.71
C ASP A 98 -26.10 19.88 2.85
N THR A 99 -25.35 20.95 3.10
CA THR A 99 -24.31 21.41 2.18
C THR A 99 -22.93 21.32 2.79
N PHE A 100 -21.91 21.17 1.94
CA PHE A 100 -20.53 21.07 2.40
C PHE A 100 -19.51 21.56 1.38
N ARG A 101 -18.31 21.86 1.90
CA ARG A 101 -17.07 22.06 1.15
C ARG A 101 -15.99 21.12 1.67
N VAL A 102 -15.22 20.54 0.78
CA VAL A 102 -14.10 19.63 1.09
C VAL A 102 -12.79 20.29 0.71
N TYR A 103 -11.85 20.22 1.64
CA TYR A 103 -10.50 20.70 1.51
C TYR A 103 -9.52 19.55 1.67
N VAL A 104 -8.50 19.56 0.83
CA VAL A 104 -7.33 18.69 0.97
C VAL A 104 -6.10 19.55 1.00
N ASN A 105 -5.33 19.47 2.08
CA ASN A 105 -4.08 20.21 2.25
C ASN A 105 -4.20 21.73 2.00
N GLY A 106 -5.36 22.32 2.30
CA GLY A 106 -5.64 23.75 2.11
C GLY A 106 -6.43 24.07 0.83
N ASP A 107 -6.40 23.20 -0.18
CA ASP A 107 -7.09 23.42 -1.45
C ASP A 107 -8.56 23.03 -1.35
N LEU A 108 -9.47 23.91 -1.78
CA LEU A 108 -10.89 23.60 -1.95
C LEU A 108 -11.07 22.68 -3.15
N VAL A 109 -11.27 21.38 -2.92
CA VAL A 109 -11.30 20.36 -3.99
C VAL A 109 -12.71 19.98 -4.43
N ALA A 110 -13.70 20.15 -3.57
CA ALA A 110 -15.08 19.82 -3.89
C ALA A 110 -16.06 20.62 -3.05
N ALA A 111 -17.26 20.80 -3.58
CA ALA A 111 -18.39 21.38 -2.86
C ALA A 111 -19.68 20.71 -3.32
N SER A 112 -20.65 20.59 -2.41
CA SER A 112 -21.98 20.10 -2.74
C SER A 112 -23.04 21.00 -2.13
N GLU A 113 -23.93 21.45 -3.01
CA GLU A 113 -25.22 22.06 -2.65
C GLU A 113 -26.34 21.01 -2.58
N SER A 114 -26.05 19.78 -3.03
CA SER A 114 -27.01 18.67 -3.05
C SER A 114 -27.01 17.96 -1.70
N ALA A 115 -27.94 18.36 -0.84
CA ALA A 115 -28.20 17.69 0.42
C ALA A 115 -28.40 16.18 0.23
N ARG A 116 -27.80 15.40 1.14
CA ARG A 116 -28.01 13.95 1.25
C ARG A 116 -27.52 13.11 0.06
N THR A 117 -26.95 13.72 -0.98
CA THR A 117 -26.39 12.98 -2.12
C THR A 117 -24.91 12.76 -1.91
N PRO A 118 -24.44 11.49 -1.82
CA PRO A 118 -23.02 11.23 -1.71
C PRO A 118 -22.26 11.77 -2.91
N LEU A 119 -21.19 12.50 -2.63
CA LEU A 119 -20.17 12.93 -3.57
C LEU A 119 -18.95 12.04 -3.40
N PHE A 120 -18.32 11.69 -4.52
CA PHE A 120 -17.04 11.01 -4.54
C PHE A 120 -15.98 11.93 -5.13
N VAL A 121 -14.83 12.01 -4.48
CA VAL A 121 -13.65 12.75 -4.92
C VAL A 121 -12.50 11.75 -5.11
N PRO A 122 -12.12 11.42 -6.35
CA PRO A 122 -10.93 10.59 -6.63
C PRO A 122 -9.71 11.29 -6.05
N LEU A 123 -9.03 10.70 -5.08
CA LEU A 123 -8.03 11.40 -4.28
C LEU A 123 -6.81 10.54 -4.00
N SER A 124 -5.62 11.12 -4.19
CA SER A 124 -4.35 10.51 -3.80
C SER A 124 -3.77 11.21 -2.58
N LEU A 125 -3.37 10.43 -1.57
CA LEU A 125 -2.61 10.96 -0.43
C LEU A 125 -1.11 10.95 -0.74
N LEU A 126 -0.42 12.00 -0.31
CA LEU A 126 1.03 12.10 -0.41
C LEU A 126 1.71 11.48 0.81
N PRO A 127 2.98 11.06 0.70
CA PRO A 127 3.79 10.74 1.87
C PRO A 127 3.81 11.90 2.90
N GLY A 128 3.72 11.57 4.18
CA GLY A 128 3.68 12.49 5.30
C GLY A 128 2.27 12.91 5.70
N GLU A 129 2.11 14.19 6.07
CA GLU A 129 0.87 14.74 6.61
C GLU A 129 -0.13 15.11 5.51
N ASN A 130 -1.33 14.55 5.58
CA ASN A 130 -2.46 14.93 4.73
C ASN A 130 -3.62 15.41 5.61
N VAL A 131 -4.12 16.62 5.34
CA VAL A 131 -5.27 17.21 6.03
C VAL A 131 -6.51 17.04 5.17
N ILE A 132 -7.51 16.34 5.71
CA ILE A 132 -8.87 16.35 5.19
C ILE A 132 -9.69 17.28 6.07
N ALA A 133 -10.17 18.37 5.49
CA ALA A 133 -10.94 19.39 6.18
C ALA A 133 -12.29 19.57 5.49
N VAL A 134 -13.37 19.72 6.25
CA VAL A 134 -14.71 19.85 5.69
C VAL A 134 -15.47 20.95 6.43
N SER A 135 -16.03 21.88 5.66
CA SER A 135 -17.01 22.83 6.15
C SER A 135 -18.39 22.26 5.89
N VAL A 136 -19.24 22.16 6.91
CA VAL A 136 -20.57 21.55 6.81
C VAL A 136 -21.61 22.54 7.30
N HIS A 137 -22.71 22.67 6.56
CA HIS A 137 -23.84 23.48 6.96
C HIS A 137 -25.14 22.67 6.87
N ALA A 138 -26.05 22.99 7.78
CA ALA A 138 -27.43 22.56 7.71
C ALA A 138 -28.34 23.77 7.93
N ALA A 139 -29.24 24.01 6.99
CA ALA A 139 -30.20 25.10 7.05
C ALA A 139 -31.17 24.88 8.22
N THR A 140 -31.52 23.62 8.47
CA THR A 140 -32.32 23.21 9.63
C THR A 140 -31.68 22.05 10.38
N GLY A 141 -31.88 22.05 11.70
CA GLY A 141 -31.30 21.09 12.63
C GLY A 141 -29.79 21.25 12.82
N THR A 142 -29.18 20.16 13.29
CA THR A 142 -27.75 20.10 13.57
C THR A 142 -26.97 19.64 12.34
N PRO A 143 -25.88 20.35 11.96
CA PRO A 143 -25.02 19.93 10.86
C PRO A 143 -24.32 18.62 11.18
N ALA A 144 -24.25 17.73 10.20
CA ALA A 144 -23.61 16.44 10.32
C ALA A 144 -23.03 16.00 8.98
N ALA A 145 -21.94 15.24 9.01
CA ALA A 145 -21.33 14.64 7.84
C ALA A 145 -20.91 13.20 8.09
N LEU A 146 -20.88 12.42 7.01
CA LEU A 146 -20.39 11.05 6.95
C LEU A 146 -19.31 11.00 5.88
N LEU A 147 -18.12 10.57 6.26
CA LEU A 147 -16.95 10.54 5.39
C LEU A 147 -16.29 9.17 5.43
N HIS A 148 -15.90 8.68 4.27
CA HIS A 148 -15.12 7.48 4.11
C HIS A 148 -14.03 7.76 3.08
N LEU A 149 -12.78 7.71 3.49
CA LEU A 149 -11.64 7.84 2.60
C LEU A 149 -11.00 6.48 2.39
N ASP A 150 -11.01 6.02 1.15
CA ASP A 150 -10.25 4.85 0.73
C ASP A 150 -8.84 5.27 0.30
N GLU A 151 -7.84 4.69 0.96
CA GLU A 151 -6.40 4.81 0.64
C GLU A 151 -5.91 3.45 0.13
N LEU A 152 -4.73 3.39 -0.47
CA LEU A 152 -4.11 2.15 -0.95
C LEU A 152 -3.96 1.10 0.16
N GLU A 153 -3.54 1.53 1.36
CA GLU A 153 -3.27 0.65 2.50
C GLU A 153 -4.51 0.28 3.30
N ARG A 154 -5.48 1.19 3.44
CA ARG A 154 -6.62 1.07 4.36
C ARG A 154 -7.63 2.17 4.13
N SER A 155 -8.83 1.94 4.64
CA SER A 155 -9.89 2.95 4.66
C SER A 155 -9.92 3.73 5.99
N HIS A 156 -10.31 5.00 5.92
CA HIS A 156 -10.49 5.90 7.05
C HIS A 156 -11.93 6.41 7.11
N GLY A 157 -12.69 5.95 8.10
CA GLY A 157 -14.05 6.43 8.38
C GLY A 157 -14.07 7.67 9.27
N SER A 158 -15.13 8.49 9.13
CA SER A 158 -15.47 9.53 10.11
C SER A 158 -15.84 8.94 11.46
N GLY A 159 -15.49 9.64 12.54
CA GLY A 159 -15.72 9.18 13.92
C GLY A 159 -15.23 10.16 14.96
N SER A 160 -15.21 9.75 16.22
CA SER A 160 -14.76 10.56 17.37
C SER A 160 -13.28 11.02 17.31
N ASN A 161 -12.50 10.48 16.39
CA ASN A 161 -11.12 10.86 16.09
C ASN A 161 -11.00 12.10 15.17
N TRP A 162 -12.12 12.68 14.73
CA TRP A 162 -12.17 13.96 14.02
C TRP A 162 -12.27 15.13 14.99
N LYS A 163 -11.66 16.26 14.62
CA LYS A 163 -11.79 17.51 15.38
C LYS A 163 -12.88 18.40 14.78
N LEU A 164 -13.51 19.19 15.64
CA LEU A 164 -14.63 20.08 15.32
C LEU A 164 -14.44 21.46 15.94
N SER A 165 -14.72 22.49 15.14
CA SER A 165 -14.89 23.88 15.58
C SER A 165 -16.17 24.50 14.99
N THR A 166 -16.85 25.31 15.79
CA THR A 166 -17.98 26.16 15.35
C THR A 166 -17.55 27.58 15.00
N ALA A 167 -16.27 27.91 15.22
CA ALA A 167 -15.67 29.21 14.94
C ALA A 167 -14.21 28.99 14.54
N PRO A 168 -13.96 28.35 13.38
CA PRO A 168 -12.61 28.17 12.90
C PRO A 168 -11.99 29.54 12.57
N GLU A 169 -10.69 29.68 12.79
CA GLU A 169 -9.94 30.90 12.50
C GLU A 169 -8.70 30.55 11.66
N GLY A 170 -8.28 31.48 10.79
CA GLY A 170 -7.06 31.32 9.99
C GLY A 170 -7.12 30.20 8.94
N GLY A 171 -5.95 29.73 8.50
CA GLY A 171 -5.79 28.68 7.48
C GLY A 171 -6.03 27.26 8.00
N TRP A 172 -7.13 27.03 8.70
CA TRP A 172 -7.46 25.75 9.37
C TRP A 172 -7.59 24.54 8.43
N THR A 173 -7.66 24.77 7.12
CA THR A 173 -7.73 23.72 6.09
C THR A 173 -6.34 23.18 5.71
N ALA A 174 -5.26 23.88 6.07
CA ALA A 174 -3.89 23.55 5.66
C ALA A 174 -3.15 22.63 6.68
N PRO A 175 -2.12 21.89 6.22
CA PRO A 175 -1.18 21.19 7.09
C PRO A 175 -0.49 22.16 8.07
N GLY A 176 -0.09 21.65 9.24
CA GLY A 176 0.63 22.44 10.24
C GLY A 176 -0.19 23.44 11.06
N TYR A 177 -1.49 23.61 10.79
CA TYR A 177 -2.38 24.39 11.66
C TYR A 177 -2.56 23.71 13.04
N ASP A 178 -2.46 24.51 14.11
CA ASP A 178 -2.67 24.05 15.49
C ASP A 178 -4.17 23.97 15.82
N ASP A 179 -4.71 22.76 15.75
CA ASP A 179 -6.09 22.44 16.12
C ASP A 179 -6.21 21.89 17.56
N SER A 180 -5.20 22.10 18.42
CA SER A 180 -5.23 21.61 19.82
C SER A 180 -6.37 22.20 20.64
N GLY A 181 -6.83 23.41 20.31
CA GLY A 181 -7.99 24.05 20.92
C GLY A 181 -9.35 23.55 20.44
N TRP A 182 -9.40 22.69 19.41
CA TRP A 182 -10.65 22.18 18.87
C TRP A 182 -11.19 21.01 19.69
N THR A 183 -12.51 20.87 19.70
CA THR A 183 -13.18 19.76 20.39
C THR A 183 -13.22 18.51 19.51
N ALA A 184 -13.31 17.31 20.11
CA ALA A 184 -13.61 16.11 19.35
C ALA A 184 -15.02 16.17 18.78
N ALA A 185 -15.20 15.75 17.53
CA ALA A 185 -16.52 15.60 16.93
C ALA A 185 -17.31 14.50 17.66
N ARG A 186 -18.63 14.68 17.78
CA ARG A 186 -19.51 13.68 18.38
C ARG A 186 -19.99 12.71 17.31
N GLU A 187 -20.00 11.42 17.64
CA GLU A 187 -20.66 10.41 16.82
C GLU A 187 -22.18 10.46 17.04
N LEU A 188 -22.91 10.63 15.94
CA LEU A 188 -24.36 10.81 15.90
C LEU A 188 -25.09 9.53 15.46
N GLY A 189 -24.39 8.59 14.83
CA GLY A 189 -24.93 7.33 14.36
C GLY A 189 -23.99 6.63 13.36
N SER A 190 -24.29 5.37 13.04
CA SER A 190 -23.73 4.63 11.91
C SER A 190 -24.25 5.19 10.59
N ALA A 191 -23.61 4.87 9.46
CA ALA A 191 -24.01 5.30 8.12
C ALA A 191 -25.54 5.21 7.83
N GLY A 192 -26.21 4.13 8.25
CA GLY A 192 -27.66 3.93 8.07
C GLY A 192 -28.55 4.25 9.28
N ASP A 193 -28.02 4.92 10.32
CA ASP A 193 -28.78 5.20 11.54
C ASP A 193 -29.57 6.52 11.47
N LEU A 194 -29.29 7.40 10.50
CA LEU A 194 -29.95 8.71 10.36
C LEU A 194 -31.07 8.64 9.30
N PRO A 195 -32.35 8.58 9.72
CA PRO A 195 -33.46 8.40 8.78
C PRO A 195 -33.51 9.51 7.74
N GLY A 196 -33.63 9.13 6.46
CA GLY A 196 -33.70 10.07 5.33
C GLY A 196 -32.36 10.68 4.92
N CYS A 197 -31.26 10.29 5.56
CA CYS A 197 -29.89 10.66 5.22
C CYS A 197 -29.05 9.44 4.81
N ASP A 198 -29.68 8.28 4.60
CA ASP A 198 -28.96 7.05 4.31
C ASP A 198 -28.08 7.24 3.06
N PRO A 199 -26.77 6.97 3.16
CA PRO A 199 -25.91 7.06 2.01
C PRO A 199 -26.34 5.99 1.01
N GLU A 200 -26.77 6.43 -0.18
CA GLU A 200 -27.19 5.54 -1.27
C GLU A 200 -26.05 4.61 -1.73
N ALA A 201 -26.27 3.82 -2.79
CA ALA A 201 -25.32 2.84 -3.34
C ALA A 201 -23.94 3.40 -3.78
N ARG A 202 -23.71 4.71 -3.68
CA ARG A 202 -22.44 5.39 -4.01
C ARG A 202 -21.44 5.43 -2.84
N PHE A 203 -21.83 4.94 -1.66
CA PHE A 203 -20.96 4.89 -0.48
C PHE A 203 -20.52 3.45 -0.20
N PRO A 204 -19.30 3.21 0.32
CA PRO A 204 -18.82 1.86 0.60
C PRO A 204 -19.76 1.10 1.56
N SER A 205 -20.22 -0.08 1.14
CA SER A 205 -21.18 -0.89 1.91
C SER A 205 -20.57 -1.48 3.18
N ASN A 206 -19.25 -1.63 3.22
CA ASN A 206 -18.46 -2.07 4.37
C ASN A 206 -17.95 -0.91 5.23
N THR A 207 -18.48 0.30 5.04
CA THR A 207 -18.00 1.48 5.77
C THR A 207 -18.13 1.32 7.28
N THR A 208 -17.07 1.66 8.00
CA THR A 208 -17.07 1.81 9.46
C THR A 208 -17.31 3.26 9.89
N ALA A 209 -17.55 4.16 8.93
CA ALA A 209 -17.77 5.58 9.17
C ALA A 209 -19.03 5.83 10.02
N ARG A 210 -18.92 6.85 10.85
CA ARG A 210 -19.97 7.35 11.74
C ARG A 210 -20.36 8.74 11.28
N TRP A 211 -21.66 9.06 11.33
CA TRP A 211 -22.10 10.44 11.23
C TRP A 211 -21.48 11.24 12.36
N ILE A 212 -20.83 12.35 12.02
CA ILE A 212 -20.16 13.22 13.00
C ILE A 212 -20.65 14.65 12.92
N GLY A 213 -20.72 15.31 14.07
CA GLY A 213 -21.15 16.71 14.20
C GLY A 213 -21.01 17.23 15.63
N PRO A 214 -21.56 18.41 15.94
CA PRO A 214 -21.54 18.99 17.27
C PRO A 214 -22.62 18.33 18.15
N ALA A 215 -22.83 18.88 19.36
CA ALA A 215 -23.96 18.47 20.18
C ALA A 215 -25.29 18.73 19.45
N PRO A 216 -26.26 17.79 19.47
CA PRO A 216 -27.55 18.04 18.83
C PRO A 216 -28.24 19.27 19.43
N GLY A 217 -28.94 20.01 18.58
CA GLY A 217 -29.47 21.34 18.87
C GLY A 217 -28.52 22.50 18.50
N THR A 218 -27.23 22.24 18.31
CA THR A 218 -26.28 23.24 17.78
C THR A 218 -26.67 23.63 16.36
N ARG A 219 -26.60 24.92 16.05
CA ARG A 219 -26.95 25.52 14.76
C ARG A 219 -25.75 26.26 14.16
N GLY A 220 -25.83 26.53 12.86
CA GLY A 220 -24.78 27.22 12.10
C GLY A 220 -23.77 26.26 11.46
N PRO A 221 -22.88 26.77 10.61
CA PRO A 221 -21.84 25.96 9.99
C PRO A 221 -20.80 25.46 11.00
N ILE A 222 -20.19 24.32 10.70
CA ILE A 222 -19.10 23.70 11.46
C ILE A 222 -17.91 23.42 10.56
N ALA A 223 -16.72 23.38 11.15
CA ALA A 223 -15.51 22.88 10.53
C ALA A 223 -15.12 21.55 11.16
N LEU A 224 -14.87 20.56 10.32
CA LEU A 224 -14.37 19.23 10.67
C LEU A 224 -12.97 19.08 10.11
N ARG A 225 -12.06 18.47 10.88
CA ARG A 225 -10.66 18.29 10.47
C ARG A 225 -10.12 16.94 10.92
N ARG A 226 -9.39 16.28 10.03
CA ARG A 226 -8.62 15.07 10.32
C ARG A 226 -7.27 15.13 9.64
N VAL A 227 -6.24 14.79 10.41
CA VAL A 227 -4.89 14.55 9.91
C VAL A 227 -4.71 13.05 9.67
N ILE A 228 -4.23 12.69 8.49
CA ILE A 228 -3.89 11.33 8.07
C ILE A 228 -2.41 11.31 7.72
N ARG A 229 -1.67 10.36 8.30
CA ARG A 229 -0.23 10.21 8.10
C ARG A 229 0.06 8.96 7.29
N VAL A 230 0.83 9.15 6.23
CA VAL A 230 1.32 8.10 5.32
C VAL A 230 2.83 8.06 5.49
N GLU A 231 3.32 7.15 6.33
CA GLU A 231 4.70 7.16 6.83
C GLU A 231 5.29 5.74 6.82
N PRO A 232 6.59 5.57 6.55
CA PRO A 232 7.24 4.27 6.58
C PRO A 232 7.30 3.69 7.99
N ILE A 233 7.13 2.38 8.09
CA ILE A 233 7.47 1.59 9.28
C ILE A 233 8.75 0.81 8.96
N GLY A 234 9.72 0.82 9.86
CA GLY A 234 10.96 0.07 9.66
C GLY A 234 12.21 0.91 9.82
N PHE A 235 13.31 0.41 9.28
CA PHE A 235 14.58 1.13 9.19
C PHE A 235 14.44 2.46 8.45
N GLY A 236 13.50 2.55 7.49
CA GLY A 236 13.17 3.79 6.78
C GLY A 236 12.31 4.79 7.56
N GLU A 237 11.94 4.53 8.83
CA GLU A 237 11.19 5.47 9.67
C GLU A 237 11.86 6.86 9.67
N GLY A 238 11.04 7.91 9.50
CA GLY A 238 11.52 9.30 9.43
C GLY A 238 12.03 9.73 8.05
N THR A 239 11.91 8.90 7.00
CA THR A 239 12.10 9.34 5.62
C THR A 239 10.99 10.31 5.23
N THR A 240 11.37 11.50 4.75
CA THR A 240 10.46 12.60 4.38
C THR A 240 10.47 12.93 2.90
N GLY A 241 11.44 12.40 2.14
CA GLY A 241 11.57 12.65 0.72
C GLY A 241 11.73 14.14 0.40
N GLY A 242 10.95 14.63 -0.55
CA GLY A 242 10.89 16.04 -0.94
C GLY A 242 9.93 16.91 -0.12
N ALA A 243 9.50 16.46 1.07
CA ALA A 243 8.52 17.18 1.90
C ALA A 243 8.84 18.69 2.03
N GLY A 244 7.82 19.52 1.87
CA GLY A 244 7.93 20.98 1.87
C GLY A 244 8.11 21.60 0.48
N ALA A 245 8.47 20.82 -0.54
CA ALA A 245 8.42 21.27 -1.92
C ALA A 245 6.97 21.27 -2.45
N THR A 246 6.66 22.22 -3.33
CA THR A 246 5.38 22.23 -4.05
C THR A 246 5.30 21.01 -4.98
N PRO A 247 4.22 20.21 -4.95
CA PRO A 247 4.06 19.09 -5.86
C PRO A 247 4.02 19.53 -7.33
N VAL A 248 4.74 18.81 -8.19
CA VAL A 248 4.82 19.07 -9.63
C VAL A 248 4.31 17.85 -10.38
N LEU A 249 3.29 18.04 -11.21
CA LEU A 249 2.84 17.01 -12.16
C LEU A 249 3.82 16.96 -13.34
N VAL A 250 4.42 15.79 -13.56
CA VAL A 250 5.40 15.54 -14.63
C VAL A 250 4.78 14.62 -15.68
N SER A 251 5.00 14.94 -16.96
CA SER A 251 4.42 14.20 -18.09
C SER A 251 5.42 13.75 -19.16
N ASP A 252 6.69 14.12 -19.02
CA ASP A 252 7.73 13.74 -19.98
C ASP A 252 9.05 13.37 -19.28
N TRP A 253 9.87 12.60 -20.00
CA TRP A 253 11.13 12.09 -19.49
C TRP A 253 12.12 13.20 -19.14
N ALA A 254 12.17 14.27 -19.94
CA ALA A 254 13.18 15.31 -19.78
C ALA A 254 12.99 16.07 -18.45
N ASP A 255 11.73 16.40 -18.12
CA ASP A 255 11.42 17.02 -16.83
C ASP A 255 11.54 16.04 -15.67
N LEU A 256 11.16 14.78 -15.85
CA LEU A 256 11.32 13.75 -14.82
C LEU A 256 12.80 13.55 -14.45
N GLU A 257 13.66 13.32 -15.45
CA GLU A 257 15.10 13.11 -15.28
C GLU A 257 15.76 14.34 -14.64
N ARG A 258 15.46 15.53 -15.16
CA ARG A 258 16.03 16.79 -14.65
C ARG A 258 15.64 17.06 -13.20
N LEU A 259 14.37 16.87 -12.84
CA LEU A 259 13.89 17.15 -11.48
C LEU A 259 14.31 16.07 -10.49
N ALA A 260 14.25 14.79 -10.88
CA ALA A 260 14.69 13.67 -10.04
C ALA A 260 16.17 13.77 -9.69
N ALA A 261 17.02 14.14 -10.65
CA ALA A 261 18.47 14.27 -10.45
C ALA A 261 18.91 15.61 -9.82
N SER A 262 17.99 16.56 -9.61
CA SER A 262 18.35 17.90 -9.10
C SER A 262 18.80 17.89 -7.63
N ASP A 263 19.52 18.94 -7.22
CA ASP A 263 19.94 19.12 -5.81
C ASP A 263 18.80 19.62 -4.90
N GLU A 264 17.77 20.25 -5.47
CA GLU A 264 16.66 20.83 -4.72
C GLU A 264 15.64 19.76 -4.29
N PRO A 265 15.04 19.85 -3.09
CA PRO A 265 13.96 18.97 -2.70
C PRO A 265 12.79 19.03 -3.70
N ALA A 266 12.22 17.89 -4.06
CA ALA A 266 11.14 17.84 -5.05
C ALA A 266 10.09 16.77 -4.74
N VAL A 267 8.82 17.11 -4.95
CA VAL A 267 7.67 16.19 -4.96
C VAL A 267 7.16 16.08 -6.39
N LEU A 268 7.43 14.95 -7.03
CA LEU A 268 7.13 14.65 -8.42
C LEU A 268 5.92 13.72 -8.46
N LEU A 269 4.89 14.14 -9.20
CA LEU A 269 3.66 13.40 -9.38
C LEU A 269 3.58 12.91 -10.82
N LEU A 270 3.24 11.64 -10.99
CA LEU A 270 2.87 11.08 -12.28
C LEU A 270 1.37 10.83 -12.28
N ALA A 271 0.69 11.30 -13.33
CA ALA A 271 -0.72 11.00 -13.51
C ALA A 271 -0.96 9.48 -13.55
N GLU A 272 -2.17 9.03 -13.19
CA GLU A 272 -2.56 7.63 -13.35
C GLU A 272 -2.39 7.17 -14.80
N GLY A 273 -1.89 5.94 -15.00
CA GLY A 273 -1.76 5.31 -16.31
C GLY A 273 -0.31 5.06 -16.74
N ILE A 274 -0.12 4.75 -18.03
CA ILE A 274 1.17 4.35 -18.59
C ILE A 274 1.95 5.58 -19.06
N HIS A 275 3.20 5.70 -18.62
CA HIS A 275 4.16 6.70 -19.07
C HIS A 275 5.34 6.00 -19.74
N ASP A 276 5.21 5.74 -21.05
CA ASP A 276 6.27 5.08 -21.82
C ASP A 276 7.41 6.07 -22.15
N PHE A 277 8.44 6.05 -21.30
CA PHE A 277 9.66 6.84 -21.42
C PHE A 277 10.80 6.13 -22.16
N ARG A 278 10.57 4.93 -22.72
CA ARG A 278 11.60 4.22 -23.48
C ARG A 278 12.14 5.07 -24.62
N ARG A 279 13.41 4.84 -24.95
CA ARG A 279 14.13 5.44 -26.06
C ARG A 279 13.42 5.12 -27.37
N LYS A 280 13.29 6.11 -28.25
CA LYS A 280 12.58 5.94 -29.53
C LYS A 280 13.47 6.31 -30.72
N GLY A 281 13.24 5.65 -31.84
CA GLY A 281 13.95 5.94 -33.10
C GLY A 281 15.46 5.80 -32.94
N SER A 282 16.20 6.87 -33.21
CA SER A 282 17.67 6.89 -33.16
C SER A 282 18.26 6.83 -31.74
N GLU A 283 17.44 6.89 -30.70
CA GLU A 283 17.91 6.75 -29.32
C GLU A 283 18.06 5.29 -28.88
N ILE A 284 17.44 4.34 -29.60
CA ILE A 284 17.52 2.90 -29.30
C ILE A 284 18.98 2.46 -29.41
N GLN A 285 19.44 1.69 -28.43
CA GLN A 285 20.83 1.26 -28.34
C GLN A 285 21.01 -0.12 -28.99
N ASP A 286 21.93 -0.21 -29.95
CA ASP A 286 22.43 -1.48 -30.46
C ASP A 286 23.40 -2.09 -29.43
N ILE A 287 23.20 -3.37 -29.11
CA ILE A 287 24.03 -4.13 -28.18
C ILE A 287 24.36 -5.50 -28.74
N GLU A 288 25.40 -6.14 -28.19
CA GLU A 288 25.74 -7.53 -28.45
C GLU A 288 25.43 -8.39 -27.22
N VAL A 289 24.83 -9.56 -27.46
CA VAL A 289 24.40 -10.48 -26.39
C VAL A 289 24.86 -11.91 -26.67
N CYS A 290 25.09 -12.67 -25.61
CA CYS A 290 25.45 -14.09 -25.69
C CYS A 290 24.19 -14.97 -25.68
N PRO A 291 23.96 -15.81 -26.69
CA PRO A 291 22.89 -16.80 -26.63
C PRO A 291 23.23 -17.91 -25.63
N ARG A 292 22.26 -18.27 -24.79
CA ARG A 292 22.32 -19.38 -23.82
C ARG A 292 21.07 -20.25 -23.92
N THR A 293 21.24 -21.56 -24.01
CA THR A 293 20.12 -22.50 -24.01
C THR A 293 19.67 -22.80 -22.59
N CYS A 294 18.35 -22.78 -22.34
CA CYS A 294 17.78 -23.23 -21.09
C CYS A 294 17.99 -24.73 -20.90
N SER A 295 18.52 -25.14 -19.75
CA SER A 295 18.79 -26.57 -19.49
C SER A 295 17.49 -27.38 -19.34
N GLU A 296 16.46 -26.76 -18.76
CA GLU A 296 15.15 -27.37 -18.50
C GLU A 296 14.20 -27.25 -19.71
N GLU A 297 14.46 -26.27 -20.58
CA GLU A 297 13.71 -26.00 -21.81
C GLU A 297 14.68 -25.90 -23.00
N PRO A 298 15.20 -27.01 -23.54
CA PRO A 298 16.28 -26.98 -24.54
C PRO A 298 15.95 -26.24 -25.84
N GLU A 299 14.68 -25.98 -26.11
CA GLU A 299 14.20 -25.21 -27.27
C GLU A 299 14.21 -23.69 -27.01
N LYS A 300 14.33 -23.26 -25.76
CA LYS A 300 14.35 -21.85 -25.35
C LYS A 300 15.77 -21.33 -25.28
N VAL A 301 15.99 -20.17 -25.89
CA VAL A 301 17.27 -19.46 -25.90
C VAL A 301 17.07 -18.13 -25.17
N LEU A 302 17.87 -17.91 -24.14
CA LEU A 302 18.04 -16.63 -23.47
C LEU A 302 19.21 -15.88 -24.07
N TYR A 303 19.20 -14.57 -23.90
CA TYR A 303 20.27 -13.70 -24.35
C TYR A 303 20.84 -12.97 -23.14
N GLN A 304 22.13 -13.12 -22.87
CA GLN A 304 22.78 -12.43 -21.77
C GLN A 304 23.55 -11.21 -22.27
N VAL A 305 23.37 -10.07 -21.62
CA VAL A 305 24.23 -8.90 -21.80
C VAL A 305 25.60 -9.20 -21.20
N LEU A 306 26.66 -8.91 -21.95
CA LEU A 306 28.03 -9.07 -21.44
C LEU A 306 28.30 -8.01 -20.36
N THR A 307 28.44 -8.46 -19.11
CA THR A 307 28.84 -7.63 -17.97
C THR A 307 30.28 -7.94 -17.52
N GLY A 308 31.02 -6.92 -17.10
CA GLY A 308 32.39 -7.06 -16.59
C GLY A 308 33.34 -7.81 -17.55
N ASP A 309 34.02 -8.83 -17.01
CA ASP A 309 34.98 -9.68 -17.75
C ASP A 309 34.33 -10.94 -18.37
N SER A 310 32.99 -10.99 -18.46
CA SER A 310 32.29 -12.16 -19.01
C SER A 310 32.60 -12.37 -20.51
N THR A 311 32.56 -13.63 -20.96
CA THR A 311 32.82 -14.01 -22.36
C THR A 311 31.70 -14.89 -22.89
N CYS A 312 31.30 -14.70 -24.16
CA CYS A 312 30.31 -15.58 -24.79
C CYS A 312 30.90 -16.93 -25.20
N ALA A 313 30.22 -18.02 -24.85
CA ALA A 313 30.57 -19.37 -25.32
C ALA A 313 30.26 -19.59 -26.82
N SER A 314 29.29 -18.84 -27.34
CA SER A 314 28.89 -18.80 -28.74
C SER A 314 29.20 -17.41 -29.33
N PRO A 315 29.29 -17.25 -30.66
CA PRO A 315 29.40 -15.92 -31.25
C PRO A 315 28.26 -15.01 -30.76
N PRO A 316 28.57 -13.76 -30.33
CA PRO A 316 27.54 -12.83 -29.91
C PRO A 316 26.60 -12.50 -31.08
N VAL A 317 25.38 -12.14 -30.75
CA VAL A 317 24.38 -11.67 -31.71
C VAL A 317 23.97 -10.24 -31.39
N GLY A 318 23.71 -9.45 -32.43
CA GLY A 318 23.21 -8.08 -32.27
C GLY A 318 21.74 -8.07 -31.88
N THR A 319 21.38 -7.18 -30.95
CA THR A 319 20.00 -6.87 -30.58
C THR A 319 19.93 -5.40 -30.13
N THR A 320 18.77 -4.96 -29.66
CA THR A 320 18.56 -3.60 -29.19
C THR A 320 18.00 -3.55 -27.77
N ARG A 321 18.25 -2.44 -27.08
CA ARG A 321 17.57 -2.07 -25.83
C ARG A 321 17.13 -0.61 -25.86
N ASP A 322 15.97 -0.33 -25.28
CA ASP A 322 15.32 0.98 -25.29
C ASP A 322 14.98 1.51 -23.89
N ASP A 323 15.37 0.79 -22.84
CA ASP A 323 15.16 1.20 -21.45
C ASP A 323 15.84 2.53 -21.09
N ARG A 324 15.45 3.11 -19.96
CA ARG A 324 16.11 4.28 -19.35
C ARG A 324 16.37 4.05 -17.87
N ILE A 325 17.41 4.70 -17.37
CA ILE A 325 17.77 4.69 -15.95
C ILE A 325 17.41 6.06 -15.38
N LEU A 326 16.48 6.09 -14.42
CA LEU A 326 16.11 7.28 -13.68
C LEU A 326 17.00 7.41 -12.45
N ARG A 327 17.81 8.48 -12.42
CA ARG A 327 18.73 8.78 -11.32
C ARG A 327 18.14 9.81 -10.36
N PHE A 328 18.50 9.67 -9.09
CA PHE A 328 17.98 10.54 -8.04
C PHE A 328 19.09 11.33 -7.33
N GLY A 329 18.89 12.64 -7.21
CA GLY A 329 19.51 13.43 -6.16
C GLY A 329 18.85 13.16 -4.80
N SER A 330 19.28 13.83 -3.74
CA SER A 330 18.67 13.66 -2.40
C SER A 330 17.35 14.41 -2.23
N ASN A 331 16.54 14.04 -1.22
CA ASN A 331 15.28 14.70 -0.86
C ASN A 331 14.24 14.68 -1.99
N LYS A 332 13.91 13.48 -2.49
CA LYS A 332 12.98 13.29 -3.59
C LYS A 332 11.79 12.45 -3.17
N THR A 333 10.62 12.84 -3.65
CA THR A 333 9.40 12.05 -3.56
C THR A 333 8.86 11.88 -4.97
N LEU A 334 8.75 10.64 -5.46
CA LEU A 334 8.08 10.30 -6.73
C LEU A 334 6.85 9.46 -6.43
N VAL A 335 5.68 9.93 -6.87
CA VAL A 335 4.39 9.29 -6.56
C VAL A 335 3.56 9.11 -7.83
N GLY A 336 3.09 7.90 -8.09
CA GLY A 336 1.99 7.68 -9.03
C GLY A 336 0.65 8.03 -8.40
N LEU A 337 -0.21 8.76 -9.11
CA LEU A 337 -1.52 9.17 -8.62
C LEU A 337 -2.58 8.09 -8.88
N GLY A 338 -3.65 8.10 -8.09
CA GLY A 338 -4.81 7.23 -8.23
C GLY A 338 -4.43 5.75 -8.14
N ARG A 339 -4.82 4.99 -9.16
CA ARG A 339 -4.55 3.54 -9.28
C ARG A 339 -3.12 3.22 -9.74
N GLY A 340 -2.23 4.21 -9.72
CA GLY A 340 -0.80 4.05 -9.97
C GLY A 340 -0.34 4.57 -11.33
N ALA A 341 0.98 4.82 -11.42
CA ALA A 341 1.65 5.19 -12.66
C ALA A 341 2.57 4.06 -13.10
N ALA A 342 2.44 3.62 -14.35
CA ALA A 342 3.19 2.51 -14.92
C ALA A 342 4.32 3.02 -15.81
N LEU A 343 5.54 2.51 -15.60
CA LEU A 343 6.79 2.96 -16.19
C LEU A 343 7.46 1.79 -16.91
N PRO A 344 7.06 1.48 -18.16
CA PRO A 344 7.72 0.43 -18.92
C PRO A 344 9.17 0.81 -19.21
N GLY A 345 10.10 -0.14 -19.05
CA GLY A 345 11.50 0.02 -19.40
C GLY A 345 12.26 1.06 -18.56
N VAL A 346 11.79 1.41 -17.36
CA VAL A 346 12.50 2.34 -16.46
C VAL A 346 13.12 1.59 -15.28
N SER A 347 14.43 1.76 -15.11
CA SER A 347 15.20 1.32 -13.94
C SER A 347 15.41 2.48 -12.96
N MET A 348 15.35 2.22 -11.66
CA MET A 348 15.53 3.23 -10.60
C MET A 348 16.91 3.10 -9.95
N ASP A 349 17.74 4.13 -10.12
CA ASP A 349 19.12 4.17 -9.61
C ASP A 349 19.28 5.27 -8.55
N LEU A 350 19.56 4.83 -7.31
CA LEU A 350 19.62 5.68 -6.11
C LEU A 350 21.05 5.91 -5.62
N ASP A 351 22.06 5.79 -6.48
CA ASP A 351 23.48 5.93 -6.13
C ASP A 351 23.80 7.16 -5.27
N GLY A 352 24.26 6.92 -4.04
CA GLY A 352 24.64 7.94 -3.05
C GLY A 352 23.51 8.85 -2.56
N SER A 353 22.27 8.64 -3.02
CA SER A 353 21.13 9.50 -2.70
C SER A 353 20.65 9.31 -1.26
N GLN A 354 20.08 10.37 -0.67
CA GLN A 354 19.52 10.31 0.68
C GLN A 354 18.09 10.84 0.71
N ASN A 355 17.28 10.27 1.60
CA ASN A 355 15.92 10.73 1.86
C ASN A 355 15.04 10.67 0.59
N ILE A 356 14.73 9.45 0.13
CA ILE A 356 13.99 9.18 -1.10
C ILE A 356 12.71 8.43 -0.80
N ILE A 357 11.60 8.85 -1.41
CA ILE A 357 10.32 8.13 -1.38
C ILE A 357 9.90 7.82 -2.81
N LEU A 358 9.66 6.54 -3.11
CA LEU A 358 9.08 6.05 -4.36
C LEU A 358 7.77 5.33 -4.03
N ARG A 359 6.63 5.83 -4.51
CA ARG A 359 5.32 5.32 -4.10
C ARG A 359 4.34 5.14 -5.26
N ASN A 360 3.58 4.05 -5.23
CA ASN A 360 2.46 3.80 -6.16
C ASN A 360 2.90 3.73 -7.64
N LEU A 361 3.99 3.03 -7.91
CA LEU A 361 4.62 2.92 -9.23
C LEU A 361 4.64 1.46 -9.70
N ALA A 362 4.28 1.22 -10.96
CA ALA A 362 4.50 -0.08 -11.60
C ALA A 362 5.75 0.00 -12.49
N LEU A 363 6.82 -0.70 -12.12
CA LEU A 363 8.03 -0.86 -12.93
C LEU A 363 7.93 -2.19 -13.68
N TYR A 364 7.92 -2.13 -15.01
CA TYR A 364 7.72 -3.33 -15.80
C TYR A 364 8.37 -3.27 -17.16
N ASP A 365 8.38 -4.39 -17.88
CA ASP A 365 8.91 -4.50 -19.25
C ASP A 365 10.32 -3.93 -19.38
N LEU A 366 11.17 -4.22 -18.40
CA LEU A 366 12.57 -3.79 -18.37
C LEU A 366 13.42 -4.91 -18.96
N ASN A 367 13.53 -4.93 -20.30
CA ASN A 367 14.40 -5.85 -21.02
C ASN A 367 14.22 -7.33 -20.66
N ALA A 368 13.01 -7.79 -20.32
CA ALA A 368 12.75 -9.12 -19.72
C ALA A 368 13.35 -10.33 -20.48
N SER A 369 13.61 -10.21 -21.78
CA SER A 369 14.21 -11.27 -22.61
C SER A 369 15.74 -11.24 -22.67
N LEU A 370 16.35 -10.27 -22.01
CA LEU A 370 17.80 -10.09 -21.92
C LEU A 370 18.18 -10.28 -20.45
N LEU A 371 19.06 -11.22 -20.13
CA LEU A 371 19.61 -11.36 -18.80
C LEU A 371 20.66 -10.27 -18.55
N GLU A 372 20.74 -9.76 -17.31
CA GLU A 372 21.72 -8.75 -16.87
C GLU A 372 21.60 -7.40 -17.60
N ALA A 373 20.41 -7.09 -18.13
CA ALA A 373 20.10 -5.85 -18.84
C ALA A 373 19.37 -4.82 -17.96
N GLY A 374 19.32 -5.01 -16.64
CA GLY A 374 18.97 -3.99 -15.66
C GLY A 374 18.02 -4.48 -14.57
N ASP A 375 18.22 -3.92 -13.38
CA ASP A 375 17.36 -4.16 -12.22
C ASP A 375 16.23 -3.13 -12.14
N ALA A 376 15.12 -3.47 -11.49
CA ALA A 376 14.07 -2.47 -11.22
C ALA A 376 14.55 -1.41 -10.22
N PHE A 377 15.22 -1.83 -9.15
CA PHE A 377 15.83 -0.94 -8.16
C PHE A 377 17.31 -1.29 -7.93
N THR A 378 18.19 -0.32 -8.13
CA THR A 378 19.61 -0.43 -7.77
C THR A 378 19.94 0.62 -6.71
N LEU A 379 20.33 0.17 -5.51
CA LEU A 379 20.62 1.02 -4.36
C LEU A 379 22.11 0.92 -4.01
N THR A 380 22.91 1.81 -4.59
CA THR A 380 24.34 1.93 -4.29
C THR A 380 24.58 2.94 -3.17
N GLN A 381 24.66 2.44 -1.94
CA GLN A 381 24.94 3.26 -0.74
C GLN A 381 23.96 4.42 -0.41
N PRO A 382 22.66 4.37 -0.74
CA PRO A 382 21.75 5.41 -0.26
C PRO A 382 21.46 5.29 1.24
N SER A 383 20.81 6.32 1.79
CA SER A 383 20.23 6.24 3.13
C SER A 383 18.86 6.87 3.22
N ARG A 384 17.98 6.34 4.09
CA ARG A 384 16.61 6.82 4.27
C ARG A 384 15.80 6.71 2.98
N VAL A 385 15.46 5.49 2.61
CA VAL A 385 14.70 5.18 1.41
C VAL A 385 13.41 4.48 1.79
N TRP A 386 12.30 4.94 1.22
CA TRP A 386 11.01 4.27 1.34
C TRP A 386 10.45 3.95 -0.04
N ILE A 387 10.23 2.66 -0.30
CA ILE A 387 9.59 2.16 -1.51
C ILE A 387 8.26 1.53 -1.09
N ASP A 388 7.15 2.11 -1.55
CA ASP A 388 5.81 1.75 -1.10
C ASP A 388 4.82 1.54 -2.25
N HIS A 389 3.94 0.53 -2.14
CA HIS A 389 2.92 0.25 -3.16
C HIS A 389 3.51 0.20 -4.58
N ALA A 390 4.63 -0.49 -4.76
CA ALA A 390 5.20 -0.69 -6.08
C ALA A 390 4.80 -2.05 -6.65
N THR A 391 4.57 -2.13 -7.95
CA THR A 391 4.50 -3.42 -8.68
C THR A 391 5.76 -3.56 -9.51
N VAL A 392 6.43 -4.70 -9.43
CA VAL A 392 7.63 -5.01 -10.20
C VAL A 392 7.40 -6.32 -10.94
N THR A 393 7.49 -6.31 -12.26
CA THR A 393 7.31 -7.52 -13.08
C THR A 393 8.01 -7.42 -14.42
N TRP A 394 8.34 -8.56 -15.05
CA TRP A 394 9.02 -8.59 -16.35
C TRP A 394 10.32 -7.76 -16.35
N ILE A 395 11.14 -8.03 -15.34
CA ILE A 395 12.45 -7.42 -15.17
C ILE A 395 13.50 -8.35 -15.77
N SER A 396 14.66 -7.79 -16.10
CA SER A 396 15.73 -8.45 -16.82
C SER A 396 16.70 -9.22 -15.90
N ASP A 397 16.90 -8.72 -14.69
CA ASP A 397 17.78 -9.30 -13.69
C ASP A 397 17.12 -9.21 -12.31
N ALA A 398 17.58 -8.40 -11.36
CA ALA A 398 16.97 -8.37 -10.04
C ALA A 398 15.78 -7.40 -9.94
N PHE A 399 14.80 -7.72 -9.08
CA PHE A 399 13.81 -6.73 -8.67
C PHE A 399 14.44 -5.65 -7.78
N ALA A 400 15.37 -6.03 -6.90
CA ALA A 400 16.14 -5.09 -6.11
C ALA A 400 17.55 -5.59 -5.82
N ASP A 401 18.55 -4.79 -6.18
CA ASP A 401 19.93 -4.99 -5.75
C ASP A 401 20.37 -3.85 -4.81
N ILE A 402 20.66 -4.21 -3.56
CA ILE A 402 21.01 -3.26 -2.50
C ILE A 402 22.44 -3.53 -2.06
N LEU A 403 23.30 -2.54 -2.28
CA LEU A 403 24.75 -2.70 -2.13
C LEU A 403 25.28 -2.17 -0.80
N ALA A 404 26.50 -2.63 -0.49
CA ALA A 404 27.18 -2.41 0.78
C ALA A 404 27.34 -0.94 1.15
N GLY A 405 26.84 -0.56 2.33
CA GLY A 405 26.85 0.83 2.81
C GLY A 405 25.49 1.50 2.79
N THR A 406 24.47 0.82 2.26
CA THR A 406 23.07 1.25 2.32
C THR A 406 22.49 1.13 3.74
N SER A 407 21.72 2.11 4.19
CA SER A 407 21.10 2.10 5.53
C SER A 407 19.71 2.71 5.52
N ALA A 408 18.90 2.41 6.53
CA ALA A 408 17.57 3.01 6.70
C ALA A 408 16.63 2.82 5.47
N VAL A 409 16.45 1.57 5.00
CA VAL A 409 15.56 1.27 3.87
C VAL A 409 14.30 0.52 4.32
N THR A 410 13.13 0.94 3.85
CA THR A 410 11.87 0.22 4.00
C THR A 410 11.25 -0.06 2.64
N PHE A 411 10.88 -1.32 2.38
CA PHE A 411 9.92 -1.71 1.36
C PHE A 411 8.60 -2.06 2.05
N SER A 412 7.49 -1.49 1.59
CA SER A 412 6.16 -1.79 2.10
C SER A 412 5.15 -1.99 0.99
N TYR A 413 4.28 -3.00 1.12
CA TYR A 413 3.21 -3.25 0.15
C TYR A 413 3.70 -3.37 -1.30
N VAL A 414 4.92 -3.86 -1.52
CA VAL A 414 5.46 -4.08 -2.87
C VAL A 414 5.05 -5.45 -3.38
N HIS A 415 4.55 -5.51 -4.61
CA HIS A 415 4.27 -6.76 -5.32
C HIS A 415 5.40 -7.06 -6.31
N PHE A 416 6.21 -8.06 -5.98
CA PHE A 416 7.26 -8.63 -6.80
C PHE A 416 6.70 -9.85 -7.54
N ASP A 417 6.29 -9.66 -8.79
CA ASP A 417 5.70 -10.69 -9.64
C ASP A 417 6.70 -11.17 -10.68
N GLY A 418 7.27 -12.35 -10.44
CA GLY A 418 8.26 -12.98 -11.31
C GLY A 418 7.69 -13.77 -12.46
N SER A 419 6.36 -13.79 -12.66
CA SER A 419 5.75 -14.51 -13.78
C SER A 419 6.26 -13.99 -15.12
N THR A 420 6.97 -14.83 -15.87
CA THR A 420 7.56 -14.39 -17.15
C THR A 420 7.77 -15.52 -18.14
N ASP A 421 7.29 -15.35 -19.37
CA ASP A 421 7.60 -16.25 -20.47
C ASP A 421 9.02 -16.05 -21.01
N ALA A 422 9.76 -15.05 -20.53
CA ALA A 422 11.06 -14.70 -21.05
C ALA A 422 12.19 -15.55 -20.44
N GLU A 423 12.11 -15.90 -19.16
CA GLU A 423 13.14 -16.66 -18.44
C GLU A 423 12.92 -18.18 -18.47
N CYS A 424 13.99 -18.96 -18.28
CA CYS A 424 13.87 -20.41 -18.09
C CYS A 424 13.01 -20.71 -16.85
N GLY A 425 12.05 -21.63 -16.95
CA GLY A 425 11.21 -22.03 -15.83
C GLY A 425 10.03 -21.10 -15.55
N GLY A 426 9.83 -20.09 -16.39
CA GLY A 426 8.62 -19.24 -16.37
C GLY A 426 8.57 -18.20 -15.25
N ARG A 427 9.70 -17.94 -14.58
CA ARG A 427 9.77 -17.26 -13.28
C ARG A 427 11.06 -16.45 -13.13
N GLU A 428 11.04 -15.43 -12.29
CA GLU A 428 12.22 -14.62 -11.95
C GLU A 428 13.26 -15.47 -11.21
N ARG A 429 14.54 -15.38 -11.59
CA ARG A 429 15.61 -16.20 -11.00
C ARG A 429 16.11 -15.65 -9.67
N TRP A 430 16.29 -14.33 -9.58
CA TRP A 430 16.93 -13.68 -8.42
C TRP A 430 16.14 -12.44 -7.98
N ALA A 431 15.18 -12.62 -7.07
CA ALA A 431 14.28 -11.53 -6.73
C ALA A 431 14.98 -10.32 -6.09
N ALA A 432 15.67 -10.48 -4.95
CA ALA A 432 16.32 -9.36 -4.28
C ALA A 432 17.54 -9.74 -3.42
N THR A 433 18.60 -8.95 -3.49
CA THR A 433 19.83 -9.13 -2.69
C THR A 433 20.13 -7.90 -1.84
N MET A 434 20.46 -8.13 -0.55
CA MET A 434 20.74 -7.12 0.45
C MET A 434 22.14 -7.32 1.00
N THR A 435 23.10 -6.67 0.36
CA THR A 435 24.51 -6.78 0.71
C THR A 435 24.85 -5.70 1.72
N ASP A 436 25.17 -6.12 2.95
CA ASP A 436 25.79 -5.26 3.97
C ASP A 436 24.97 -3.98 4.26
N ALA A 437 23.64 -4.17 4.33
CA ALA A 437 22.61 -3.12 4.38
C ALA A 437 21.54 -3.34 5.47
N GLU A 438 20.91 -2.25 5.91
CA GLU A 438 19.77 -2.27 6.86
C GLU A 438 18.44 -2.08 6.12
N VAL A 439 17.61 -3.13 6.09
CA VAL A 439 16.39 -3.18 5.28
C VAL A 439 15.22 -3.76 6.06
N THR A 440 14.07 -3.10 5.99
CA THR A 440 12.77 -3.66 6.40
C THR A 440 11.97 -3.98 5.16
N MET A 441 11.34 -5.17 5.12
CA MET A 441 10.29 -5.46 4.15
C MET A 441 9.04 -5.91 4.89
N HIS A 442 7.92 -5.25 4.65
CA HIS A 442 6.66 -5.66 5.26
C HIS A 442 5.47 -5.56 4.33
N HIS A 443 4.52 -6.48 4.48
CA HIS A 443 3.34 -6.52 3.63
C HIS A 443 3.68 -6.63 2.13
N CYS A 444 4.89 -7.06 1.79
CA CYS A 444 5.30 -7.32 0.42
C CYS A 444 4.83 -8.72 -0.01
N ARG A 445 4.58 -8.87 -1.31
CA ARG A 445 4.25 -10.13 -1.94
C ARG A 445 5.37 -10.49 -2.92
N PHE A 446 5.94 -11.67 -2.76
CA PHE A 446 6.84 -12.29 -3.73
C PHE A 446 6.09 -13.47 -4.36
N ASP A 447 5.93 -13.47 -5.67
CA ASP A 447 5.23 -14.52 -6.41
C ASP A 447 6.01 -14.95 -7.64
N GLU A 448 5.98 -16.24 -7.96
CA GLU A 448 6.68 -16.87 -9.09
C GLU A 448 8.16 -16.46 -9.17
N VAL A 449 8.91 -16.72 -8.11
CA VAL A 449 10.36 -16.50 -8.05
C VAL A 449 11.10 -17.81 -7.80
N SER A 450 12.38 -17.88 -8.17
CA SER A 450 13.21 -19.06 -7.91
C SER A 450 13.89 -18.95 -6.56
N THR A 451 14.61 -17.85 -6.33
CA THR A 451 15.44 -17.64 -5.13
C THR A 451 15.50 -16.18 -4.69
N ARG A 452 16.08 -15.96 -3.51
CA ARG A 452 16.42 -14.62 -2.98
C ARG A 452 15.20 -13.73 -2.76
N ALA A 453 14.23 -14.20 -2.01
CA ALA A 453 13.06 -13.41 -1.60
C ALA A 453 13.06 -13.12 -0.09
N PRO A 454 13.91 -12.21 0.44
CA PRO A 454 15.19 -11.75 -0.10
C PRO A 454 16.39 -12.62 0.31
N LEU A 455 17.59 -12.31 -0.19
CA LEU A 455 18.88 -12.80 0.34
C LEU A 455 19.64 -11.69 1.08
N ALA A 456 19.91 -11.88 2.37
CA ALA A 456 20.83 -11.03 3.14
C ALA A 456 22.27 -11.56 3.04
N VAL A 457 23.23 -10.68 2.73
CA VAL A 457 24.65 -11.03 2.56
C VAL A 457 25.54 -10.07 3.33
N GLY A 458 26.45 -10.58 4.16
CA GLY A 458 27.52 -9.80 4.75
C GLY A 458 27.26 -9.40 6.21
N SER A 459 28.33 -9.31 7.00
CA SER A 459 28.28 -9.13 8.45
C SER A 459 27.52 -7.89 8.94
N ARG A 460 27.31 -6.88 8.07
CA ARG A 460 26.54 -5.67 8.37
C ARG A 460 25.10 -5.73 7.88
N ALA A 461 24.69 -6.78 7.17
CA ALA A 461 23.31 -6.94 6.73
C ALA A 461 22.37 -7.16 7.91
N ARG A 462 21.33 -6.33 8.01
CA ARG A 462 20.25 -6.41 9.00
C ARG A 462 18.94 -6.33 8.25
N VAL A 463 18.30 -7.47 8.02
CA VAL A 463 17.07 -7.56 7.24
C VAL A 463 15.93 -8.00 8.15
N HIS A 464 14.91 -7.16 8.29
CA HIS A 464 13.70 -7.47 9.06
C HIS A 464 12.52 -7.67 8.12
N LEU A 465 11.91 -8.84 8.19
CA LEU A 465 10.79 -9.28 7.36
C LEU A 465 9.60 -9.56 8.27
N PHE A 466 8.49 -8.84 8.07
CA PHE A 466 7.25 -9.16 8.77
C PHE A 466 6.01 -9.02 7.91
N ASN A 467 5.03 -9.89 8.12
CA ASN A 467 3.77 -9.89 7.37
C ASN A 467 3.93 -9.92 5.85
N ASN A 468 4.97 -10.58 5.32
CA ASN A 468 5.12 -10.78 3.88
C ASN A 468 4.43 -12.06 3.42
N VAL A 469 4.12 -12.14 2.13
CA VAL A 469 3.60 -13.35 1.48
C VAL A 469 4.59 -13.82 0.43
N PHE A 470 5.02 -15.08 0.55
CA PHE A 470 5.89 -15.76 -0.40
C PHE A 470 5.10 -16.89 -1.05
N SER A 471 4.90 -16.79 -2.36
CA SER A 471 4.11 -17.73 -3.14
C SER A 471 4.90 -18.30 -4.31
N ASN A 472 4.70 -19.58 -4.61
CA ASN A 472 5.24 -20.23 -5.81
C ASN A 472 6.76 -20.14 -5.96
N VAL A 473 7.50 -20.39 -4.87
CA VAL A 473 8.97 -20.31 -4.87
C VAL A 473 9.58 -21.69 -5.13
N SER A 474 10.28 -21.84 -6.25
CA SER A 474 10.73 -23.17 -6.75
C SER A 474 12.05 -23.68 -6.18
N ASP A 475 12.77 -22.92 -5.37
CA ASP A 475 13.98 -23.41 -4.70
C ASP A 475 13.97 -22.95 -3.23
N TRP A 476 14.31 -21.71 -2.94
CA TRP A 476 14.23 -21.18 -1.57
C TRP A 476 13.83 -19.71 -1.52
N ALA A 477 13.03 -19.33 -0.53
CA ALA A 477 12.55 -17.96 -0.38
C ALA A 477 13.57 -17.08 0.37
N VAL A 478 13.56 -17.10 1.69
CA VAL A 478 14.35 -16.17 2.52
C VAL A 478 15.75 -16.72 2.79
N GLY A 479 16.78 -15.96 2.43
CA GLY A 479 18.18 -16.38 2.55
C GLY A 479 18.98 -15.51 3.49
N SER A 480 19.95 -16.13 4.16
CA SER A 480 21.02 -15.43 4.88
C SER A 480 22.37 -16.08 4.58
N SER A 481 23.36 -15.26 4.26
CA SER A 481 24.75 -15.68 4.09
C SER A 481 25.74 -14.68 4.67
N CYS A 482 26.97 -15.13 4.89
CA CYS A 482 28.08 -14.24 5.22
C CYS A 482 27.88 -13.43 6.50
N GLU A 483 27.43 -14.09 7.57
CA GLU A 483 27.08 -13.46 8.86
C GLU A 483 25.97 -12.41 8.76
N GLY A 484 25.28 -12.32 7.61
CA GLY A 484 24.07 -11.53 7.46
C GLY A 484 23.02 -11.97 8.48
N GLN A 485 22.20 -11.03 8.94
CA GLN A 485 21.19 -11.31 9.94
C GLN A 485 19.80 -11.05 9.38
N VAL A 486 18.92 -12.05 9.50
CA VAL A 486 17.52 -11.95 9.13
C VAL A 486 16.64 -12.20 10.34
N LEU A 487 15.72 -11.27 10.61
CA LEU A 487 14.58 -11.47 11.52
C LEU A 487 13.32 -11.67 10.66
N LEU A 488 12.69 -12.84 10.78
CA LEU A 488 11.53 -13.25 10.00
C LEU A 488 10.35 -13.56 10.91
N GLU A 489 9.29 -12.75 10.81
CA GLU A 489 8.13 -12.83 11.68
C GLU A 489 6.83 -12.82 10.89
N ALA A 490 5.81 -13.53 11.39
CA ALA A 490 4.42 -13.37 10.96
C ALA A 490 4.16 -13.36 9.44
N SER A 491 4.98 -14.07 8.68
CA SER A 491 4.92 -14.14 7.21
C SER A 491 4.31 -15.45 6.75
N VAL A 492 3.84 -15.48 5.50
CA VAL A 492 3.15 -16.63 4.90
C VAL A 492 4.00 -17.22 3.80
N PHE A 493 4.11 -18.55 3.79
CA PHE A 493 4.76 -19.32 2.74
C PHE A 493 3.74 -20.31 2.16
N GLU A 494 3.45 -20.20 0.87
CA GLU A 494 2.51 -21.06 0.14
C GLU A 494 3.15 -21.55 -1.16
N ASN A 495 3.17 -22.87 -1.39
CA ASN A 495 3.84 -23.47 -2.55
C ASN A 495 5.32 -23.02 -2.72
N VAL A 496 6.05 -23.05 -1.61
CA VAL A 496 7.49 -22.77 -1.52
C VAL A 496 8.25 -24.07 -1.24
N GLU A 497 9.29 -24.36 -2.01
CA GLU A 497 10.11 -25.57 -1.84
C GLU A 497 10.92 -25.54 -0.54
N ALA A 498 11.61 -24.43 -0.25
CA ALA A 498 12.22 -24.14 1.05
C ALA A 498 11.95 -22.72 1.53
N ALA A 499 11.32 -22.56 2.69
CA ALA A 499 11.02 -21.24 3.24
C ALA A 499 12.28 -20.44 3.57
N THR A 500 13.30 -21.10 4.09
CA THR A 500 14.54 -20.41 4.47
C THR A 500 15.79 -21.16 4.06
N ARG A 501 16.87 -20.41 3.80
CA ARG A 501 18.21 -20.95 3.56
C ARG A 501 19.27 -20.18 4.34
N ARG A 502 20.10 -20.90 5.09
CA ARG A 502 21.36 -20.38 5.62
C ARG A 502 22.52 -20.97 4.82
N SER A 503 23.51 -20.15 4.50
CA SER A 503 24.70 -20.60 3.78
C SER A 503 25.96 -19.84 4.18
N ASP A 504 27.10 -20.51 4.05
CA ASP A 504 28.42 -19.87 4.16
C ASP A 504 28.73 -19.04 2.91
N CYS A 505 29.75 -18.18 3.03
CA CYS A 505 30.38 -17.54 1.87
C CYS A 505 31.35 -18.47 1.16
N SER A 506 31.62 -18.15 -0.11
CA SER A 506 32.69 -18.78 -0.88
C SER A 506 34.09 -18.56 -0.28
N ASP A 507 34.28 -17.51 0.52
CA ASP A 507 35.56 -17.10 1.14
C ASP A 507 35.67 -17.42 2.65
N SER A 508 34.77 -18.25 3.19
CA SER A 508 34.76 -18.72 4.59
C SER A 508 34.51 -17.66 5.69
N THR A 509 33.93 -16.52 5.36
CA THR A 509 33.62 -15.43 6.32
C THR A 509 32.44 -15.71 7.28
N GLY A 510 31.85 -16.91 7.28
CA GLY A 510 30.89 -17.37 8.30
C GLY A 510 29.49 -17.70 7.76
N LEU A 511 28.73 -18.46 8.55
CA LEU A 511 27.35 -18.86 8.26
C LEU A 511 26.41 -17.66 8.37
N GLY A 512 25.45 -17.50 7.46
CA GLY A 512 24.36 -16.55 7.64
C GLY A 512 23.46 -16.89 8.83
N LEU A 513 23.00 -15.87 9.55
CA LEU A 513 22.15 -15.99 10.74
C LEU A 513 20.70 -15.66 10.40
N LEU A 514 19.77 -16.48 10.91
CA LEU A 514 18.34 -16.27 10.70
C LEU A 514 17.55 -16.66 11.95
N LEU A 515 16.66 -15.76 12.37
CA LEU A 515 15.61 -16.02 13.36
C LEU A 515 14.25 -16.00 12.67
N ALA A 516 13.66 -17.17 12.46
CA ALA A 516 12.25 -17.32 12.20
C ALA A 516 11.55 -17.38 13.55
N VAL A 517 10.79 -16.35 13.91
CA VAL A 517 10.21 -16.27 15.27
C VAL A 517 9.25 -17.44 15.48
N PRO A 518 9.51 -18.32 16.48
CA PRO A 518 8.82 -19.59 16.61
C PRO A 518 7.30 -19.47 16.60
N GLY A 519 6.66 -20.17 15.68
CA GLY A 519 5.19 -20.22 15.57
C GLY A 519 4.52 -18.91 15.13
N SER A 520 5.29 -17.90 14.72
CA SER A 520 4.71 -16.66 14.16
C SER A 520 4.37 -16.80 12.67
N ASN A 521 5.18 -17.54 11.92
CA ASN A 521 5.04 -17.73 10.48
C ASN A 521 4.00 -18.81 10.15
N LEU A 522 3.35 -18.68 8.99
CA LEU A 522 2.36 -19.63 8.48
C LEU A 522 2.92 -20.36 7.26
N TYR A 523 3.22 -21.65 7.43
CA TYR A 523 3.66 -22.54 6.34
C TYR A 523 2.49 -23.37 5.83
N ARG A 524 2.19 -23.26 4.54
CA ARG A 524 1.12 -23.98 3.84
C ARG A 524 1.74 -24.95 2.83
N ASP A 525 0.99 -25.96 2.39
CA ASP A 525 1.38 -26.87 1.29
C ASP A 525 2.76 -27.52 1.41
N GLY A 526 3.21 -27.79 2.64
CA GLY A 526 4.50 -28.42 2.91
C GLY A 526 5.69 -27.46 2.89
N SER A 527 5.47 -26.15 2.81
CA SER A 527 6.50 -25.11 2.69
C SER A 527 7.35 -24.84 3.94
N GLY A 528 7.30 -25.70 4.96
CA GLY A 528 8.08 -25.57 6.20
C GLY A 528 9.49 -26.17 6.11
N VAL A 529 10.11 -26.14 4.94
CA VAL A 529 11.47 -26.69 4.74
C VAL A 529 12.52 -25.60 4.98
N HIS A 530 13.55 -25.93 5.75
CA HIS A 530 14.62 -25.01 6.13
C HIS A 530 16.00 -25.60 5.80
N LEU A 531 16.76 -24.93 4.93
CA LEU A 531 18.07 -25.36 4.46
C LEU A 531 19.21 -24.74 5.29
N GLY A 532 20.34 -25.45 5.40
CA GLY A 532 21.51 -24.99 6.16
C GLY A 532 21.34 -25.13 7.68
N GLY A 533 20.69 -26.21 8.14
CA GLY A 533 20.41 -26.47 9.56
C GLY A 533 19.94 -27.90 9.84
N GLY A 534 19.33 -28.10 11.01
CA GLY A 534 18.76 -29.39 11.46
C GLY A 534 17.37 -29.72 10.91
N GLY A 535 16.82 -28.88 10.02
CA GLY A 535 15.47 -29.02 9.43
C GLY A 535 14.35 -28.33 10.22
N GLU A 536 14.64 -27.81 11.42
CA GLU A 536 13.71 -26.97 12.20
C GLU A 536 13.81 -25.50 11.78
N GLU A 537 12.81 -24.70 12.19
CA GLU A 537 12.84 -23.24 12.05
C GLU A 537 14.16 -22.68 12.61
N PRO A 538 14.92 -21.88 11.83
CA PRO A 538 16.14 -21.27 12.34
C PRO A 538 15.85 -20.33 13.51
N ALA A 539 16.60 -20.48 14.60
CA ALA A 539 16.42 -19.74 15.85
C ALA A 539 17.73 -19.11 16.31
N ASP A 540 18.49 -18.52 15.38
CA ASP A 540 19.75 -17.86 15.70
C ASP A 540 19.53 -16.57 16.51
N ASP A 541 20.56 -16.12 17.22
CA ASP A 541 20.55 -14.80 17.85
C ASP A 541 20.84 -13.72 16.80
N VAL A 542 19.88 -12.83 16.57
CA VAL A 542 19.95 -11.75 15.58
C VAL A 542 19.62 -10.40 16.23
N PHE A 543 19.84 -9.33 15.50
CA PHE A 543 19.51 -7.98 15.95
C PHE A 543 18.05 -7.82 16.41
N THR A 544 17.84 -6.86 17.32
CA THR A 544 16.51 -6.36 17.68
C THR A 544 16.20 -5.11 16.83
N PRO A 545 15.02 -5.02 16.20
CA PRO A 545 14.65 -3.83 15.44
C PRO A 545 14.69 -2.55 16.29
N PRO A 546 15.33 -1.46 15.83
CA PRO A 546 15.47 -0.23 16.61
C PRO A 546 14.25 0.70 16.53
N TYR A 547 13.13 0.24 15.98
CA TYR A 547 11.92 1.02 15.70
C TYR A 547 10.67 0.31 16.24
N ALA A 548 9.58 1.06 16.39
CA ALA A 548 8.31 0.50 16.85
C ALA A 548 7.54 -0.15 15.68
N TYR A 549 7.01 -1.34 15.91
CA TYR A 549 6.15 -2.05 14.98
C TYR A 549 5.23 -3.00 15.76
N ALA A 550 4.14 -3.42 15.13
CA ALA A 550 3.22 -4.41 15.69
C ALA A 550 2.83 -5.35 14.55
N PRO A 551 3.44 -6.55 14.44
CA PRO A 551 3.09 -7.46 13.37
C PRO A 551 1.67 -8.01 13.58
N GLU A 552 0.91 -8.10 12.50
CA GLU A 552 -0.37 -8.81 12.48
C GLU A 552 -0.12 -10.32 12.55
N ARG A 553 -1.12 -11.12 12.91
CA ARG A 553 -0.97 -12.58 12.74
C ARG A 553 -0.86 -12.88 11.25
N ALA A 554 0.00 -13.83 10.87
CA ALA A 554 0.21 -14.20 9.47
C ALA A 554 -1.11 -14.52 8.72
N SER A 555 -2.07 -15.16 9.41
CA SER A 555 -3.39 -15.47 8.84
C SER A 555 -4.27 -14.23 8.57
N ASP A 556 -4.10 -13.18 9.36
CA ASP A 556 -4.88 -11.94 9.25
C ASP A 556 -4.26 -11.01 8.20
N ALA A 557 -2.92 -11.00 8.11
CA ALA A 557 -2.17 -10.25 7.11
C ALA A 557 -2.37 -10.80 5.69
N LEU A 558 -2.48 -12.13 5.52
CA LEU A 558 -2.58 -12.77 4.19
C LEU A 558 -3.59 -12.12 3.24
N PRO A 559 -4.89 -12.01 3.56
CA PRO A 559 -5.86 -11.39 2.65
C PRO A 559 -5.57 -9.90 2.39
N GLN A 560 -4.95 -9.20 3.35
CA GLN A 560 -4.58 -7.79 3.18
C GLN A 560 -3.44 -7.66 2.18
N VAL A 561 -2.37 -8.43 2.35
CA VAL A 561 -1.22 -8.40 1.43
C VAL A 561 -1.65 -8.76 0.01
N ILE A 562 -2.40 -9.85 -0.17
CA ILE A 562 -2.89 -10.28 -1.49
C ILE A 562 -3.72 -9.20 -2.20
N SER A 563 -4.51 -8.44 -1.44
CA SER A 563 -5.40 -7.42 -2.02
C SER A 563 -4.80 -6.02 -2.08
N ARG A 564 -3.74 -5.71 -1.32
CA ARG A 564 -3.23 -4.33 -1.17
C ARG A 564 -1.81 -4.14 -1.66
N SER A 565 -1.00 -5.19 -1.79
CA SER A 565 0.35 -5.04 -2.33
C SER A 565 0.31 -4.66 -3.81
N GLY A 566 1.17 -3.73 -4.22
CA GLY A 566 1.31 -3.30 -5.61
C GLY A 566 0.82 -1.88 -5.87
N ALA A 567 1.18 -1.35 -7.03
CA ALA A 567 0.66 -0.08 -7.52
C ALA A 567 -0.87 -0.16 -7.70
N GLY A 568 -1.56 0.85 -7.19
CA GLY A 568 -3.02 0.94 -7.14
C GLY A 568 -3.68 0.15 -6.02
N GLY A 569 -2.90 -0.64 -5.24
CA GLY A 569 -3.41 -1.46 -4.15
C GLY A 569 -4.62 -2.30 -4.58
N PRO A 570 -5.77 -2.22 -3.87
CA PRO A 570 -7.00 -2.95 -4.22
C PRO A 570 -7.57 -2.65 -5.61
N TRP A 571 -7.12 -1.59 -6.26
CA TRP A 571 -7.62 -1.10 -7.54
C TRP A 571 -6.56 -1.13 -8.64
N ALA A 572 -5.54 -1.98 -8.48
CA ALA A 572 -4.47 -2.15 -9.45
C ALA A 572 -5.00 -2.32 -10.89
N LEU A 573 -4.41 -1.57 -11.82
CA LEU A 573 -4.71 -1.68 -13.24
C LEU A 573 -3.87 -2.81 -13.87
N PRO A 574 -4.42 -3.54 -14.86
CA PRO A 574 -3.66 -4.56 -15.57
C PRO A 574 -2.51 -3.93 -16.35
N LEU A 575 -1.33 -4.57 -16.28
CA LEU A 575 -0.17 -4.22 -17.10
C LEU A 575 -0.24 -4.96 -18.43
N ALA A 576 0.23 -4.32 -19.51
CA ALA A 576 0.29 -4.90 -20.84
C ALA A 576 1.64 -4.57 -21.51
N ARG A 577 2.21 -5.54 -22.24
CA ARG A 577 3.33 -5.29 -23.16
C ARG A 577 2.75 -4.75 -24.47
N GLU A 578 3.28 -3.64 -24.96
CA GLU A 578 2.96 -3.09 -26.29
C GLU A 578 3.90 -3.62 -27.38
#